data_AF-A0A932LAC4-F1
#
_entry.id   AF-A0A932LAC4-F1
#
_cell.length_a   1.000
_cell.length_b   1.000
_cell.length_c   1.000
_cell.angle_alpha   90.00
_cell.angle_beta   90.00
_cell.angle_gamma   90.00
#
_symmetry.space_group_name_H-M   'P 1'
#
loop_
_entity.id
_entity.type
_entity.pdbx_description
1 polymer ?
#
loop_
_entity_poly.entity_id
_entity_poly.type
_entity_poly.pdbx_seq_one_letter_code
_entity_poly.pdbx_strand_id
1 'polypeptide(L)' 'MVIYLDDESRRYQCTAITSRFGSLRGHRIIRGREQECLEYYEELKVQRQLPLAAE' A
#
# COMPACT_ATOMS: atom_id res chain seq x y z
N MET A 1 -11.45 3.03 7.99
CA MET A 1 -11.47 4.28 7.20
C MET A 1 -11.74 3.88 5.76
N VAL A 2 -12.80 4.40 5.16
CA VAL A 2 -13.13 4.11 3.76
C VAL A 2 -12.47 5.18 2.90
N ILE A 3 -11.77 4.76 1.84
CA ILE A 3 -11.16 5.66 0.87
C ILE A 3 -11.93 5.48 -0.43
N TYR A 4 -12.41 6.58 -1.00
CA TYR A 4 -13.01 6.60 -2.32
C TYR A 4 -11.91 6.96 -3.31
N LEU A 5 -11.64 6.09 -4.28
CA LEU A 5 -10.82 6.41 -5.44
C LEU A 5 -11.75 6.84 -6.57
N ASP A 6 -11.57 8.06 -7.05
CA ASP A 6 -12.20 8.54 -8.27
C ASP A 6 -11.20 8.32 -9.41
N ASP A 7 -11.39 7.24 -10.14
CA ASP A 7 -10.74 7.02 -11.44
C ASP A 7 -11.86 7.20 -12.47
N GLU A 8 -11.64 8.04 -13.49
CA GLU A 8 -12.68 8.64 -14.37
C GLU A 8 -13.65 7.64 -15.02
N SER A 9 -13.36 6.34 -14.98
CA SER A 9 -14.22 5.26 -15.49
C SER A 9 -15.03 4.51 -14.43
N ARG A 10 -14.56 4.41 -13.17
CA ARG A 10 -15.17 3.53 -12.15
C ARG A 10 -14.94 4.04 -10.72
N ARG A 11 -16.01 4.51 -10.08
CA ARG A 11 -16.00 4.80 -8.63
C ARG A 11 -15.90 3.49 -7.85
N TYR A 12 -14.72 3.17 -7.35
CA TYR A 12 -14.54 2.03 -6.46
C TYR A 12 -14.46 2.51 -5.01
N GLN A 13 -15.39 2.02 -4.18
CA GLN A 13 -15.28 2.18 -2.74
C GLN A 13 -14.29 1.15 -2.22
N CYS A 14 -13.20 1.61 -1.61
CA CYS A 14 -12.20 0.75 -1.00
C CYS A 14 -12.20 0.90 0.52
N THR A 15 -12.00 -0.20 1.24
CA THR A 15 -11.86 -0.17 2.69
C THR A 15 -10.40 -0.27 3.08
N ALA A 16 -9.87 0.79 3.69
CA ALA A 16 -8.54 0.80 4.27
C ALA A 16 -8.57 0.27 5.71
N ILE A 17 -7.77 -0.76 5.97
CA ILE A 17 -7.58 -1.35 7.30
C ILE A 17 -6.11 -1.31 7.69
N THR A 18 -5.82 -1.38 8.98
CA THR A 18 -4.47 -1.68 9.45
C THR A 18 -4.35 -3.19 9.60
N SER A 19 -3.42 -3.82 8.87
CA SER A 19 -3.19 -5.25 9.03
C SER A 19 -2.58 -5.53 10.40
N ARG A 20 -3.12 -6.54 11.09
CA ARG A 20 -2.63 -6.98 12.41
C ARG A 20 -1.75 -8.23 12.32
N PHE A 21 -1.63 -8.85 11.14
CA PHE A 21 -0.99 -10.16 10.96
C PHE A 21 -0.18 -10.23 9.65
N GLY A 22 0.72 -11.22 9.56
CA GLY A 22 1.52 -11.50 8.37
C GLY A 22 2.55 -10.41 8.04
N SER A 23 3.10 -10.48 6.81
CA SER A 23 4.14 -9.56 6.31
C SER A 23 3.71 -8.10 6.24
N LEU A 24 2.40 -7.84 6.22
CA LEU A 24 1.80 -6.50 6.21
C LEU A 24 1.48 -5.98 7.61
N ARG A 25 1.83 -6.68 8.69
CA ARG A 25 1.53 -6.26 10.07
C ARG A 25 2.00 -4.82 10.33
N GLY A 26 1.10 -3.99 10.85
CA GLY A 26 1.34 -2.59 11.15
C GLY A 26 1.13 -1.63 9.96
N HIS A 27 1.01 -2.15 8.73
CA HIS A 27 0.77 -1.34 7.55
C HIS A 27 -0.73 -1.09 7.32
N ARG A 28 -1.05 0.06 6.69
CA ARG A 28 -2.39 0.31 6.16
C ARG A 28 -2.49 -0.31 4.77
N ILE A 29 -3.53 -1.09 4.56
CA ILE A 29 -3.76 -1.88 3.34
C ILE A 29 -5.21 -1.74 2.89
N ILE A 30 -5.47 -2.02 1.61
CA ILE A 30 -6.84 -2.10 1.07
C ILE A 30 -7.32 -3.54 1.12
N ARG A 31 -8.47 -3.78 1.76
CA ARG A 31 -9.13 -5.09 1.78
C ARG A 31 -9.40 -5.58 0.35
N GLY A 32 -8.97 -6.80 0.02
CA GLY A 32 -9.12 -7.40 -1.31
C GLY A 32 -7.97 -7.09 -2.29
N ARG A 33 -6.98 -6.27 -1.88
CA ARG A 33 -5.77 -5.97 -2.66
C ARG A 33 -4.51 -6.19 -1.83
N GLU A 34 -4.54 -7.20 -0.96
CA GLU A 34 -3.45 -7.49 -0.02
C GLU A 34 -2.12 -7.75 -0.74
N GLN A 35 -2.15 -8.47 -1.86
CA GLN A 35 -0.95 -8.78 -2.65
C GLN A 35 -0.31 -7.52 -3.23
N GLU A 36 -1.10 -6.66 -3.87
CA GLU A 36 -0.60 -5.39 -4.43
C GLU A 36 -0.06 -4.46 -3.34
N CYS A 37 -0.68 -4.45 -2.16
CA CYS A 37 -0.14 -3.70 -1.02
C CYS A 37 1.23 -4.25 -0.58
N LEU A 38 1.42 -5.58 -0.62
CA LEU A 38 2.70 -6.20 -0.28
C LEU A 38 3.78 -5.78 -1.26
N GLU A 39 3.50 -5.86 -2.57
CA GLU A 39 4.41 -5.43 -3.63
C GLU A 39 4.81 -3.96 -3.44
N TYR A 40 3.83 -3.07 -3.23
CA TYR A 40 4.09 -1.66 -2.97
C TYR A 40 5.03 -1.41 -1.77
N TYR A 41 4.82 -2.11 -0.65
CA TYR A 41 5.67 -1.90 0.53
C TYR A 41 7.07 -2.53 0.38
N GLU A 42 7.20 -3.64 -0.35
CA GLU A 42 8.51 -4.20 -0.68
C GLU A 42 9.29 -3.26 -1.60
N GLU A 43 8.65 -2.69 -2.63
CA GLU A 43 9.25 -1.67 -3.50
C GLU A 43 9.64 -0.41 -2.71
N LEU A 44 8.78 0.06 -1.80
CA LEU A 44 9.06 1.23 -0.96
C LEU A 44 10.26 1.00 -0.04
N LYS A 45 10.43 -0.22 0.50
CA LYS A 45 11.62 -0.58 1.29
C LYS A 45 12.89 -0.52 0.45
N VAL A 46 12.85 -1.06 -0.77
CA VAL A 46 13.98 -1.00 -1.73
C VAL A 46 14.34 0.44 -2.03
N GLN A 47 13.36 1.29 -2.33
CA GLN A 47 13.58 2.72 -2.59
C GLN A 47 14.17 3.47 -1.40
N ARG A 48 13.71 3.16 -0.17
CA ARG A 48 14.26 3.76 1.06
C ARG A 48 15.68 3.31 1.39
N GLN A 49 16.10 2.17 0.87
CA GLN A 49 17.46 1.65 1.05
C GLN A 49 18.43 2.06 -0.06
N LEU A 50 17.95 2.71 -1.12
CA LEU A 50 18.84 3.28 -2.12
C LEU A 50 19.69 4.38 -1.45
N PRO A 51 21.03 4.32 -1.52
CA PRO A 51 21.87 5.39 -0.99
C PRO A 51 21.47 6.69 -1.71
N LEU A 52 21.22 7.74 -0.93
CA LEU A 52 21.21 9.11 -1.44
C LEU A 52 22.52 9.25 -2.22
N ALA A 53 22.43 9.27 -3.55
CA ALA A 53 23.59 9.45 -4.40
C ALA A 53 24.28 10.73 -3.92
N ALA A 54 25.46 10.56 -3.34
CA ALA A 54 26.31 11.66 -2.91
C ALA A 54 26.69 12.42 -4.19
N GLU A 55 26.19 13.65 -4.27
CA GLU A 55 26.52 14.65 -5.28
C GLU A 55 27.96 15.15 -5.10
#